data_AF-A0A177G6Z9-F1
#
_entry.id   AF-A0A177G6Z9-F1
#
_cell.length_a   1.000
_cell.length_b   1.000
_cell.length_c   1.000
_cell.angle_alpha   90.00
_cell.angle_beta   90.00
_cell.angle_gamma   90.00
#
_symmetry.space_group_name_H-M   'P 1'
#
loop_
_entity.id
_entity.type
_entity.pdbx_description
1 polymer ?
#
loop_
_entity_poly.entity_id
_entity_poly.type
_entity_poly.pdbx_seq_one_letter_code
_entity_poly.pdbx_strand_id
1 'polypeptide(L)'
;MTSVLDFGMADRTCAVFDLAVALERSGVKWLDLPSPGVVVYPQMQALLQGYQSVRPLSEAERALLVAFMPLVHVEFAFSEVAYFGALLKDAASAEVAYTEYLLDHARWFASQRRARSAGLAAD
;
A
#
# COMPACT_ATOMS: atom_id res chain seq x y z
N MET A 1 13.18 -1.76 -24.32
CA MET A 1 13.91 -2.30 -23.15
C MET A 1 12.93 -2.38 -22.00
N THR A 2 12.89 -3.50 -21.30
CA THR A 2 12.20 -3.64 -20.02
C THR A 2 13.29 -3.79 -18.95
N SER A 3 13.42 -2.78 -18.08
CA SER A 3 14.41 -2.74 -17.02
C SER A 3 13.72 -2.35 -15.71
N VAL A 4 14.17 -2.94 -14.61
CA VAL A 4 13.73 -2.57 -13.26
C VAL A 4 14.61 -1.42 -12.77
N LEU A 5 14.00 -0.36 -12.25
CA LEU A 5 14.64 0.87 -11.83
C LEU A 5 14.15 1.24 -10.42
N ASP A 6 14.73 2.30 -9.85
CA ASP A 6 14.32 2.88 -8.56
C ASP A 6 14.44 1.93 -7.36
N PHE A 7 15.69 1.55 -7.06
CA PHE A 7 16.03 0.71 -5.90
C PHE A 7 16.19 1.52 -4.60
N GLY A 8 15.69 2.77 -4.55
CA GLY A 8 15.90 3.68 -3.43
C GLY A 8 15.29 3.20 -2.10
N MET A 9 14.26 2.36 -2.17
CA MET A 9 13.60 1.73 -1.02
C MET A 9 13.80 0.21 -0.96
N ALA A 10 14.83 -0.33 -1.61
CA ALA A 10 15.11 -1.76 -1.53
C ALA A 10 15.65 -2.11 -0.13
N ASP A 11 14.97 -3.00 0.59
CA ASP A 11 15.39 -3.44 1.93
C ASP A 11 15.12 -4.94 2.17
N ARG A 12 15.58 -5.49 3.30
CA ARG A 12 15.44 -6.88 3.71
C ARG A 12 14.06 -7.14 4.34
N THR A 13 13.07 -7.39 3.48
CA THR A 13 11.69 -7.73 3.87
C THR A 13 11.38 -9.21 3.58
N CYS A 14 10.24 -9.50 2.95
CA CYS A 14 9.88 -10.82 2.44
C CYS A 14 9.08 -10.69 1.14
N ALA A 15 9.05 -11.75 0.34
CA ALA A 15 8.36 -11.73 -0.97
C ALA A 15 6.87 -11.35 -0.89
N VAL A 16 6.19 -11.65 0.23
CA VAL A 16 4.78 -11.28 0.43
C VAL A 16 4.63 -9.77 0.67
N PHE A 17 5.62 -9.14 1.32
CA PHE A 17 5.64 -7.69 1.49
C PHE A 17 5.83 -6.99 0.14
N ASP A 18 6.77 -7.45 -0.69
CA ASP A 18 6.98 -6.91 -2.04
C ASP A 18 5.73 -7.07 -2.93
N LEU A 19 5.03 -8.20 -2.81
CA LEU A 19 3.74 -8.40 -3.50
C LEU A 19 2.66 -7.44 -3.01
N ALA A 20 2.59 -7.17 -1.70
CA ALA A 20 1.67 -6.17 -1.14
C ALA A 20 2.01 -4.76 -1.64
N VAL A 21 3.29 -4.38 -1.69
CA VAL A 21 3.73 -3.09 -2.28
C VAL A 21 3.27 -3.02 -3.73
N ALA A 22 3.51 -4.06 -4.53
CA ALA A 22 3.14 -4.08 -5.93
C ALA A 22 1.61 -3.96 -6.13
N LEU A 23 0.80 -4.63 -5.31
CA LEU A 23 -0.66 -4.56 -5.37
C LEU A 23 -1.20 -3.20 -4.92
N GLU A 24 -0.65 -2.63 -3.84
CA GLU A 24 -1.05 -1.31 -3.36
C GLU A 24 -0.71 -0.23 -4.40
N ARG A 25 0.53 -0.23 -4.89
CA ARG A 25 1.03 0.79 -5.83
C ARG A 25 0.36 0.73 -7.20
N SER A 26 -0.07 -0.45 -7.63
CA SER A 26 -0.76 -0.63 -8.91
C SER A 26 -2.28 -0.54 -8.81
N GLY A 27 -2.86 -0.76 -7.63
CA GLY A 27 -4.31 -0.94 -7.50
C GLY A 27 -5.02 0.01 -6.55
N VAL A 28 -4.31 0.85 -5.80
CA VAL A 28 -4.89 1.86 -4.92
C VAL A 28 -4.44 3.24 -5.40
N LYS A 29 -5.40 4.08 -5.75
CA LYS A 29 -5.19 5.51 -6.02
C LYS A 29 -5.06 6.25 -4.69
N TRP A 30 -3.94 6.03 -4.01
CA TRP A 30 -3.75 6.49 -2.63
C TRP A 30 -3.77 8.03 -2.49
N LEU A 31 -3.40 8.76 -3.55
CA LEU A 31 -3.52 10.23 -3.62
C LEU A 31 -4.96 10.74 -3.63
N ASP A 32 -5.93 9.90 -4.01
CA ASP A 32 -7.34 10.27 -4.13
C ASP A 32 -8.17 9.83 -2.92
N LEU A 33 -7.54 9.27 -1.87
CA LEU A 33 -8.25 8.82 -0.67
C LEU A 33 -8.92 10.01 0.06
N PRO A 34 -10.12 9.83 0.66
CA PRO A 34 -10.93 8.62 0.74
C PRO A 34 -12.03 8.53 -0.35
N SER A 35 -11.80 9.09 -1.54
CA SER A 35 -12.83 9.16 -2.58
C SER A 35 -13.37 7.78 -2.98
N PRO A 36 -14.62 7.68 -3.47
CA PRO A 36 -15.12 6.45 -4.06
C PRO A 36 -14.30 6.01 -5.28
N GLY A 37 -14.21 4.71 -5.54
CA GLY A 37 -13.57 4.19 -6.76
C GLY A 37 -12.04 4.25 -6.78
N VAL A 38 -11.40 4.42 -5.61
CA VAL A 38 -9.94 4.45 -5.46
C VAL A 38 -9.26 3.08 -5.63
N VAL A 39 -10.01 1.99 -5.54
CA VAL A 39 -9.49 0.63 -5.73
C VAL A 39 -9.75 0.13 -7.15
N VAL A 40 -8.70 -0.25 -7.86
CA VAL A 40 -8.73 -0.79 -9.22
C VAL A 40 -8.60 -2.31 -9.16
N TYR A 41 -9.67 -2.98 -8.75
CA TYR A 41 -9.69 -4.45 -8.59
C TYR A 41 -9.21 -5.25 -9.81
N PRO A 42 -9.58 -4.90 -11.07
CA PRO A 42 -9.09 -5.66 -12.22
C PRO A 42 -7.56 -5.69 -12.34
N GLN A 43 -6.89 -4.59 -11.98
CA GLN A 43 -5.44 -4.48 -12.03
C GLN A 43 -4.77 -5.31 -10.92
N MET A 44 -5.29 -5.22 -9.70
CA MET A 44 -4.85 -6.07 -8.58
C MET A 44 -5.02 -7.55 -8.91
N GLN A 45 -6.15 -7.92 -9.49
CA GLN A 45 -6.44 -9.30 -9.87
C GLN A 45 -5.48 -9.80 -10.96
N ALA A 46 -5.23 -9.01 -12.00
CA ALA A 46 -4.29 -9.35 -13.07
C ALA A 46 -2.86 -9.56 -12.53
N LEU A 47 -2.39 -8.67 -11.64
CA LEU A 47 -1.08 -8.79 -11.00
C LEU A 47 -1.00 -10.06 -10.14
N LEU A 48 -1.99 -10.29 -9.28
CA LEU A 48 -2.02 -11.44 -8.39
C LEU A 48 -2.12 -12.77 -9.17
N GLN A 49 -2.86 -12.81 -10.28
CA GLN A 49 -2.92 -13.95 -11.18
C GLN A 49 -1.57 -14.21 -11.85
N GLY A 50 -0.91 -13.16 -12.36
CA GLY A 50 0.43 -13.25 -12.93
C GLY A 50 1.45 -13.81 -11.94
N TYR A 51 1.49 -13.26 -10.71
CA TYR A 51 2.37 -13.75 -9.65
C TYR A 51 2.10 -15.23 -9.32
N GLN A 52 0.84 -15.60 -9.10
CA GLN A 52 0.46 -16.97 -8.73
C GLN A 52 0.65 -18.00 -9.85
N SER A 53 0.69 -17.58 -11.12
CA SER A 53 1.03 -18.47 -12.24
C SER A 53 2.45 -19.01 -12.17
N VAL A 54 3.35 -18.32 -11.46
CA VAL A 54 4.74 -18.72 -11.24
C VAL A 54 4.93 -19.30 -9.84
N ARG A 55 4.37 -18.64 -8.82
CA ARG A 55 4.46 -19.07 -7.41
C ARG A 55 3.11 -18.97 -6.71
N PRO A 56 2.40 -20.10 -6.53
CA PRO A 56 1.19 -20.14 -5.73
C PRO A 56 1.47 -19.68 -4.29
N LEU A 57 0.58 -18.87 -3.74
CA LEU A 57 0.64 -18.48 -2.33
C LEU A 57 0.09 -19.60 -1.45
N SER A 58 0.72 -19.86 -0.32
CA SER A 58 0.13 -20.64 0.78
C SER A 58 -0.98 -19.86 1.47
N GLU A 59 -1.76 -20.54 2.33
CA GLU A 59 -2.78 -19.87 3.14
C GLU A 59 -2.18 -18.81 4.08
N ALA A 60 -1.05 -19.12 4.73
CA ALA A 60 -0.35 -18.18 5.59
C ALA A 60 0.13 -16.94 4.82
N GLU A 61 0.65 -17.12 3.61
CA GLU A 61 1.07 -15.99 2.76
C GLU A 61 -0.12 -15.15 2.28
N ARG A 62 -1.27 -15.76 1.98
CA ARG A 62 -2.50 -15.00 1.67
C ARG A 62 -2.97 -14.16 2.86
N ALA A 63 -2.92 -14.72 4.07
CA ALA A 63 -3.27 -13.99 5.29
C ALA A 63 -2.29 -12.84 5.55
N LEU A 64 -0.98 -13.09 5.40
CA LEU A 64 0.06 -12.06 5.52
C LEU A 64 -0.10 -10.96 4.48
N LEU A 65 -0.46 -11.30 3.23
CA LEU A 65 -0.66 -10.32 2.17
C LEU A 65 -1.72 -9.28 2.56
N VAL A 66 -2.86 -9.74 3.10
CA VAL A 66 -3.93 -8.86 3.60
C VAL A 66 -3.45 -8.02 4.78
N ALA A 67 -2.66 -8.61 5.69
CA ALA A 67 -2.11 -7.91 6.84
C ALA A 67 -1.09 -6.82 6.47
N PHE A 68 -0.35 -6.99 5.38
CA PHE A 68 0.64 -6.02 4.91
C PHE A 68 0.05 -4.86 4.13
N MET A 69 -1.11 -5.01 3.48
CA MET A 69 -1.72 -3.92 2.68
C MET A 69 -1.75 -2.53 3.36
N PRO A 70 -2.12 -2.39 4.65
CA PRO A 70 -2.05 -1.08 5.32
C PRO A 70 -0.64 -0.64 5.72
N LEU A 71 0.34 -1.55 5.78
CA LEU A 71 1.68 -1.29 6.32
C LEU A 71 2.69 -0.90 5.23
N VAL A 72 2.50 -1.36 4.00
CA VAL A 72 3.45 -1.16 2.89
C VAL A 72 3.65 0.31 2.49
N HIS A 73 2.77 1.20 2.94
CA HIS A 73 2.87 2.64 2.67
C HIS A 73 3.71 3.39 3.71
N VAL A 74 3.91 2.81 4.90
CA VAL A 74 4.48 3.51 6.06
C VAL A 74 5.91 3.96 5.81
N GLU A 75 6.75 3.09 5.24
CA GLU A 75 8.16 3.40 4.99
C GLU A 75 8.30 4.55 3.99
N PHE A 76 7.55 4.49 2.89
CA PHE A 76 7.49 5.56 1.89
C PHE A 76 7.04 6.89 2.49
N ALA A 77 5.96 6.90 3.27
CA ALA A 77 5.47 8.16 3.83
C ALA A 77 6.47 8.78 4.81
N PHE A 78 7.17 7.96 5.62
CA PHE A 78 8.23 8.48 6.47
C PHE A 78 9.46 8.96 5.69
N SER A 79 9.83 8.29 4.59
CA SER A 79 10.92 8.79 3.76
C SER A 79 10.57 10.14 3.15
N GLU A 80 9.32 10.35 2.72
CA GLU A 80 8.85 11.64 2.20
C GLU A 80 8.85 12.73 3.29
N VAL A 81 8.39 12.42 4.51
CA VAL A 81 8.45 13.36 5.65
C VAL A 81 9.88 13.80 5.92
N ALA A 82 10.82 12.86 5.95
CA ALA A 82 12.24 13.16 6.16
C ALA A 82 12.83 13.93 4.98
N TYR A 83 12.48 13.56 3.75
CA TYR A 83 12.94 14.23 2.53
C TYR A 83 12.48 15.69 2.49
N PHE A 84 11.19 15.97 2.65
CA PHE A 84 10.69 17.34 2.65
C PHE A 84 11.19 18.14 3.87
N GLY A 85 11.05 17.58 5.07
CA GLY A 85 11.32 18.31 6.31
C GLY A 85 12.82 18.50 6.61
N ALA A 86 13.62 17.46 6.41
CA ALA A 86 15.03 17.48 6.77
C ALA A 86 15.94 17.90 5.61
N LEU A 87 15.69 17.43 4.38
CA LEU A 87 16.54 17.75 3.24
C LEU A 87 16.12 19.05 2.56
N LEU A 88 14.85 19.17 2.14
CA LEU A 88 14.36 20.34 1.41
C LEU A 88 14.01 21.54 2.32
N LYS A 89 13.84 21.29 3.63
CA LYS A 89 13.38 22.28 4.61
C LYS A 89 12.00 22.85 4.25
N ASP A 90 11.17 22.05 3.59
CA ASP A 90 9.79 22.38 3.25
C ASP A 90 8.85 21.77 4.29
N ALA A 91 8.51 22.57 5.29
CA ALA A 91 7.62 22.15 6.37
C ALA A 91 6.19 21.86 5.88
N ALA A 92 5.72 22.56 4.84
CA ALA A 92 4.36 22.36 4.33
C ALA A 92 4.23 20.99 3.66
N SER A 93 5.18 20.64 2.78
CA SER A 93 5.19 19.33 2.13
C SER A 93 5.46 18.19 3.11
N ALA A 94 6.29 18.42 4.14
CA ALA A 94 6.50 17.43 5.20
C ALA A 94 5.21 17.15 6.00
N GLU A 95 4.42 18.19 6.28
CA GLU A 95 3.12 18.04 6.96
C GLU A 95 2.11 17.27 6.08
N VAL A 96 2.08 17.52 4.77
CA VAL A 96 1.26 16.74 3.82
C VAL A 96 1.69 15.28 3.81
N ALA A 97 2.98 14.99 3.71
CA ALA A 97 3.48 13.61 3.75
C ALA A 97 3.11 12.90 5.07
N TYR A 98 3.13 13.63 6.19
CA TYR A 98 2.75 13.07 7.48
C TYR A 98 1.23 12.86 7.61
N THR A 99 0.43 13.85 7.25
CA THR A 99 -1.02 13.81 7.48
C THR A 99 -1.76 13.03 6.40
N GLU A 100 -1.50 13.35 5.14
CA GLU A 100 -2.24 12.79 4.00
C GLU A 100 -1.63 11.45 3.56
N TYR A 101 -0.31 11.32 3.46
CA TYR A 101 0.30 10.08 2.93
C TYR A 101 0.33 8.99 4.01
N LEU A 102 0.68 9.33 5.25
CA LEU A 102 0.76 8.36 6.35
C LEU A 102 -0.58 8.18 7.09
N LEU A 103 -1.11 9.25 7.72
CA LEU A 103 -2.24 9.09 8.63
C LEU A 103 -3.56 8.79 7.91
N ASP A 104 -3.85 9.49 6.82
CA ASP A 104 -5.11 9.28 6.10
C ASP A 104 -5.15 7.95 5.34
N HIS A 105 -4.01 7.48 4.81
CA HIS A 105 -3.88 6.12 4.29
C HIS A 105 -4.22 5.07 5.36
N ALA A 106 -3.62 5.17 6.54
CA ALA A 106 -3.88 4.26 7.66
C ALA A 106 -5.35 4.32 8.12
N ARG A 107 -5.93 5.52 8.20
CA ARG A 107 -7.35 5.73 8.55
C ARG A 107 -8.28 5.11 7.53
N TRP A 108 -7.96 5.24 6.24
CA TRP A 108 -8.75 4.64 5.17
C TRP A 108 -8.74 3.12 5.25
N PHE A 109 -7.59 2.46 5.38
CA PHE A 109 -7.56 1.01 5.57
C PHE A 109 -8.31 0.55 6.83
N ALA A 110 -8.21 1.32 7.92
CA ALA A 110 -8.94 1.04 9.16
C ALA A 110 -10.47 1.14 8.97
N SER A 111 -10.96 2.09 8.17
CA SER A 111 -12.40 2.22 7.88
C SER A 111 -12.91 1.05 7.03
N GLN A 112 -12.15 0.61 6.03
CA GLN A 112 -12.51 -0.55 5.19
C GLN A 112 -12.66 -1.84 6.02
N ARG A 113 -11.75 -2.05 6.98
CA ARG A 113 -11.85 -3.20 7.90
C ARG A 113 -13.11 -3.15 8.75
N ARG A 114 -13.45 -1.97 9.30
CA ARG A 114 -14.67 -1.79 10.12
C ARG A 114 -15.93 -2.04 9.30
N ALA A 115 -16.01 -1.50 8.08
CA ALA A 115 -17.14 -1.71 7.17
C ALA A 115 -17.35 -3.20 6.86
N ARG A 116 -16.27 -3.94 6.61
CA ARG A 116 -16.33 -5.40 6.40
C ARG A 116 -16.84 -6.15 7.63
N SER A 117 -16.34 -5.82 8.82
CA SER A 117 -16.80 -6.43 10.07
C SER A 117 -18.28 -6.15 10.36
N ALA A 118 -18.77 -4.96 10.01
CA ALA A 118 -20.18 -4.61 10.16
C ALA A 118 -21.08 -5.38 9.18
N GLY A 119 -20.65 -5.57 7.93
CA GLY A 119 -21.38 -6.40 6.95
C GLY A 119 -21.49 -7.86 7.38
N LEU A 120 -20.41 -8.45 7.90
CA LEU A 120 -20.40 -9.84 8.40
C LEU A 120 -21.28 -10.07 9.64
N ALA A 121 -21.67 -9.03 10.37
CA ALA A 121 -22.54 -9.13 11.56
C ALA A 121 -24.03 -8.94 11.23
N ALA A 122 -24.35 -8.56 9.99
CA ALA A 122 -25.71 -8.33 9.51
C ALA A 122 -26.30 -9.51 8.72
N ASP A 123 -25.48 -10.54 8.46
CA ASP A 123 -25.83 -11.80 7.79
C ASP A 123 -25.90 -12.96 8.82
#